data_AF-A0A1L9U0F6-F1
#
_entry.id   AF-A0A1L9U0F6-F1
#
_cell.length_a   1.000
_cell.length_b   1.000
_cell.length_c   1.000
_cell.angle_alpha   90.00
_cell.angle_beta   90.00
_cell.angle_gamma   90.00
#
_symmetry.space_group_name_H-M   'P 1'
#
loop_
_entity.id
_entity.type
_entity.pdbx_description
1 polymer ?
#
loop_
_entity_poly.entity_id
_entity_poly.type
_entity_poly.pdbx_seq_one_letter_code
_entity_poly.pdbx_strand_id
1 'polypeptide(L)'
;MAPPVALETPHAGSIQPKTQDGPAPKQAGDQLFNPAKHLSFSPPSKTLQMSDLALSPTALSSVATTEPFPLLSHDSVLAHRREIFSPDVLDNCMHHTRPGSVQIRGMAPRYAPFIHQFWHSPEVLKIISDVAGVELVPAMDYEISHANVQLGAGGLEEVRGTPKKTVREAVTTDQTKPIIEWHKDSHPFVCVVMLSDARHMAGGETELMKGDGGTLKVKAPQMGCAVLLQGRYITHTAAPVTNMPERVTIVTSFRPKNPTLLDETTNANVRNKAHLSELYYQWTTYRLDVLAERARITAEALRRRYEDNVKQSDPEGKKGLCRIETVDISAMQKWADEQIAYIQQTMYEMRPLGQ
;
A
#
# COMPACT_ATOMS: atom_id res chain seq x y z
N MET A 1 -5.14 13.49 -64.20
CA MET A 1 -6.17 14.48 -63.86
C MET A 1 -7.37 13.76 -63.29
N ALA A 2 -7.61 13.95 -62.00
CA ALA A 2 -8.89 13.87 -61.31
C ALA A 2 -8.79 14.84 -60.11
N PRO A 3 -9.84 15.62 -59.79
CA PRO A 3 -9.74 16.87 -59.01
C PRO A 3 -9.81 16.63 -57.48
N PRO A 4 -9.39 17.62 -56.66
CA PRO A 4 -9.43 17.52 -55.21
C PRO A 4 -10.86 17.75 -54.69
N VAL A 5 -11.34 16.86 -53.81
CA VAL A 5 -12.62 17.03 -53.12
C VAL A 5 -12.40 17.84 -51.86
N ALA A 6 -13.09 18.98 -51.78
CA ALA A 6 -13.10 19.91 -50.67
C ALA A 6 -13.78 19.29 -49.43
N LEU A 7 -13.19 19.54 -48.27
CA LEU A 7 -13.76 19.28 -46.95
C LEU A 7 -14.84 20.34 -46.65
N GLU A 8 -16.10 19.91 -46.57
CA GLU A 8 -17.18 20.74 -46.05
C GLU A 8 -17.17 20.73 -44.52
N THR A 9 -16.99 21.90 -43.93
CA THR A 9 -17.22 22.18 -42.51
C THR A 9 -18.71 22.34 -42.22
N PRO A 10 -19.32 21.60 -41.28
CA PRO A 10 -20.70 21.83 -40.87
C PRO A 10 -20.82 23.05 -39.94
N HIS A 11 -21.84 23.85 -40.20
CA HIS A 11 -22.23 25.07 -39.50
C HIS A 11 -22.48 24.89 -37.99
N ALA A 12 -22.04 25.91 -37.24
CA ALA A 12 -22.36 26.11 -35.84
C ALA A 12 -23.84 26.47 -35.66
N GLY A 13 -24.63 25.52 -35.16
CA GLY A 13 -25.95 25.78 -34.61
C GLY A 13 -25.82 26.35 -33.19
N SER A 14 -26.35 27.55 -32.97
CA SER A 14 -26.36 28.19 -31.66
C SER A 14 -27.28 27.42 -30.70
N ILE A 15 -26.72 26.80 -29.67
CA ILE A 15 -27.48 26.26 -28.54
C ILE A 15 -27.26 27.22 -27.38
N GLN A 16 -28.29 28.01 -27.06
CA GLN A 16 -28.32 28.83 -25.86
C GLN A 16 -28.30 27.92 -24.61
N PRO A 17 -27.47 28.22 -23.59
CA PRO A 17 -27.48 27.45 -22.36
C PRO A 17 -28.74 27.77 -21.55
N LYS A 18 -29.58 26.75 -21.31
CA LYS A 18 -30.58 26.82 -20.25
C LYS A 18 -29.85 26.82 -18.91
N THR A 19 -29.82 27.97 -18.26
CA THR A 19 -29.43 28.11 -16.85
C THR A 19 -30.43 27.34 -15.98
N GLN A 20 -30.02 26.14 -15.53
CA GLN A 20 -30.62 25.51 -14.37
C GLN A 20 -29.80 25.91 -13.16
N ASP A 21 -30.19 27.01 -12.52
CA ASP A 21 -29.84 27.31 -11.13
C ASP A 21 -30.58 26.33 -10.21
N GLY A 22 -30.09 25.09 -10.19
CA GLY A 22 -30.33 24.14 -9.11
C GLY A 22 -29.17 24.25 -8.12
N PRO A 23 -29.40 24.15 -6.79
CA PRO A 23 -28.31 24.10 -5.85
C PRO A 23 -27.40 22.92 -6.23
N ALA A 24 -26.11 23.20 -6.43
CA ALA A 24 -25.10 22.17 -6.64
C ALA A 24 -25.27 21.07 -5.58
N PRO A 25 -25.17 19.78 -5.93
CA PRO A 25 -25.22 18.72 -4.94
C PRO A 25 -24.13 19.02 -3.91
N LYS A 26 -24.54 19.24 -2.66
CA LYS A 26 -23.61 19.40 -1.54
C LYS A 26 -22.70 18.16 -1.54
N GLN A 27 -21.42 18.35 -1.87
CA GLN A 27 -20.40 17.34 -1.61
C GLN A 27 -20.56 16.90 -0.16
N ALA A 28 -20.71 15.59 0.03
CA ALA A 28 -20.94 14.99 1.33
C ALA A 28 -19.68 15.13 2.19
N GLY A 29 -19.51 16.30 2.80
CA GLY A 29 -18.55 16.64 3.86
C GLY A 29 -17.11 16.21 3.61
N ASP A 30 -16.27 17.15 3.14
CA ASP A 30 -14.81 17.10 3.30
C ASP A 30 -14.45 17.08 4.80
N GLN A 31 -14.60 15.94 5.45
CA GLN A 31 -14.01 15.74 6.76
C GLN A 31 -12.52 15.53 6.51
N LEU A 32 -11.74 16.60 6.57
CA LEU A 32 -10.29 16.53 6.49
C LEU A 32 -9.73 15.69 7.63
N PHE A 33 -8.62 15.00 7.37
CA PHE A 33 -7.91 14.27 8.41
C PHE A 33 -7.39 15.25 9.47
N ASN A 34 -7.43 14.81 10.72
CA ASN A 34 -6.95 15.54 11.89
C ASN A 34 -6.37 14.51 12.86
N PRO A 35 -5.05 14.50 13.10
CA PRO A 35 -4.42 13.46 13.90
C PRO A 35 -4.95 13.42 15.34
N ALA A 36 -5.25 14.56 15.96
CA ALA A 36 -5.73 14.62 17.34
C ALA A 36 -7.14 14.03 17.53
N LYS A 37 -7.96 14.02 16.47
CA LYS A 37 -9.30 13.44 16.48
C LYS A 37 -9.30 12.00 16.00
N HIS A 38 -8.52 11.72 14.95
CA HIS A 38 -8.69 10.51 14.16
C HIS A 38 -7.70 9.40 14.55
N LEU A 39 -6.58 9.72 15.19
CA LEU A 39 -5.65 8.72 15.73
C LEU A 39 -6.01 8.33 17.16
N SER A 40 -5.91 7.04 17.44
CA SER A 40 -6.07 6.46 18.78
C SER A 40 -4.94 5.48 19.05
N PHE A 41 -3.71 5.89 18.76
CA PHE A 41 -2.55 5.00 18.82
C PHE A 41 -2.15 4.64 20.25
N SER A 42 -1.91 3.36 20.46
CA SER A 42 -1.08 2.85 21.55
C SER A 42 -0.17 1.75 21.01
N PRO A 43 1.08 1.62 21.47
CA PRO A 43 2.01 0.63 20.95
C PRO A 43 1.49 -0.80 21.15
N PRO A 44 1.89 -1.76 20.28
CA PRO A 44 1.55 -3.17 20.48
C PRO A 44 2.11 -3.70 21.80
N SER A 45 1.35 -4.56 22.47
CA SER A 45 1.79 -5.27 23.69
C SER A 45 3.01 -6.17 23.42
N LYS A 46 3.12 -6.69 22.20
CA LYS A 46 4.23 -7.51 21.76
C LYS A 46 4.53 -7.31 20.29
N THR A 47 5.81 -7.23 19.97
CA THR A 47 6.33 -7.29 18.60
C THR A 47 7.10 -8.60 18.45
N LEU A 48 6.70 -9.43 17.50
CA LEU A 48 7.39 -10.67 17.16
C LEU A 48 8.54 -10.35 16.19
N GLN A 49 9.71 -10.91 16.48
CA GLN A 49 10.88 -10.82 15.63
C GLN A 49 10.92 -12.00 14.64
N MET A 50 11.69 -11.87 13.56
CA MET A 50 11.93 -12.94 12.59
C MET A 50 12.48 -14.19 13.28
N SER A 51 13.33 -14.02 14.30
CA SER A 51 13.85 -15.13 15.11
C SER A 51 12.78 -15.89 15.89
N ASP A 52 11.68 -15.24 16.29
CA ASP A 52 10.55 -15.93 16.95
C ASP A 52 9.84 -16.89 15.99
N LEU A 53 9.96 -16.64 14.68
CA LEU A 53 9.48 -17.51 13.60
C LEU A 53 10.56 -18.46 13.09
N ALA A 54 11.74 -18.56 13.74
CA ALA A 54 12.89 -19.29 13.25
C ALA A 54 13.34 -18.85 11.83
N LEU A 55 13.17 -17.56 11.52
CA LEU A 55 13.62 -16.93 10.28
C LEU A 55 14.78 -15.97 10.56
N SER A 56 15.65 -15.79 9.57
CA SER A 56 16.69 -14.76 9.64
C SER A 56 16.08 -13.36 9.53
N PRO A 57 16.65 -12.34 10.23
CA PRO A 57 16.31 -10.94 9.98
C PRO A 57 16.50 -10.58 8.50
N THR A 58 15.67 -9.68 7.98
CA THR A 58 15.83 -9.18 6.62
C THR A 58 16.79 -7.99 6.61
N ALA A 59 17.17 -7.54 5.41
CA ALA A 59 17.95 -6.31 5.26
C ALA A 59 17.20 -5.03 5.70
N LEU A 60 15.88 -5.12 5.91
CA LEU A 60 15.03 -4.00 6.30
C LEU A 60 14.81 -3.93 7.81
N SER A 61 14.45 -5.05 8.42
CA SER A 61 14.13 -5.10 9.85
C SER A 61 14.10 -6.53 10.39
N SER A 62 14.40 -6.68 11.68
CA SER A 62 14.17 -7.91 12.42
C SER A 62 12.71 -8.11 12.81
N VAL A 63 11.85 -7.10 12.71
CA VAL A 63 10.42 -7.18 13.08
C VAL A 63 9.67 -8.05 12.07
N ALA A 64 9.10 -9.16 12.54
CA ALA A 64 8.26 -10.02 11.71
C ALA A 64 6.82 -9.50 11.64
N THR A 65 6.22 -9.28 12.81
CA THR A 65 4.82 -8.86 12.94
C THR A 65 4.55 -8.31 14.34
N THR A 66 3.36 -7.75 14.56
CA THR A 66 2.93 -7.27 15.89
C THR A 66 1.70 -8.02 16.38
N GLU A 67 1.50 -8.06 17.69
CA GLU A 67 0.14 -8.20 18.22
C GLU A 67 -0.71 -6.99 17.79
N PRO A 68 -2.06 -7.13 17.74
CA PRO A 68 -2.91 -6.01 17.39
C PRO A 68 -2.74 -4.80 18.31
N PHE A 69 -2.72 -3.61 17.72
CA PHE A 69 -2.58 -2.36 18.45
C PHE A 69 -3.59 -1.31 17.96
N PRO A 70 -4.21 -0.52 18.86
CA PRO A 70 -5.07 0.60 18.50
C PRO A 70 -4.38 1.58 17.54
N LEU A 71 -5.08 2.00 16.48
CA LEU A 71 -4.56 2.96 15.50
C LEU A 71 -5.62 4.00 15.12
N LEU A 72 -6.80 3.55 14.72
CA LEU A 72 -7.93 4.40 14.35
C LEU A 72 -8.82 4.67 15.56
N SER A 73 -9.18 5.93 15.75
CA SER A 73 -10.36 6.28 16.57
C SER A 73 -11.65 5.76 15.92
N HIS A 74 -12.74 5.73 16.67
CA HIS A 74 -14.06 5.39 16.13
C HIS A 74 -14.48 6.32 14.97
N ASP A 75 -14.23 7.63 15.11
CA ASP A 75 -14.53 8.62 14.07
C ASP A 75 -13.73 8.36 12.78
N SER A 76 -12.48 7.91 12.91
CA SER A 76 -11.66 7.53 11.78
C SER A 76 -12.16 6.26 11.10
N VAL A 77 -12.61 5.25 11.87
CA VAL A 77 -13.25 4.05 11.30
C VAL A 77 -14.48 4.45 10.48
N LEU A 78 -15.34 5.33 11.00
CA LEU A 78 -16.52 5.80 10.26
C LEU A 78 -16.15 6.58 9.00
N ALA A 79 -15.11 7.42 9.06
CA ALA A 79 -14.63 8.18 7.90
C ALA A 79 -14.06 7.25 6.81
N HIS A 80 -13.23 6.26 7.18
CA HIS A 80 -12.73 5.25 6.23
C HIS A 80 -13.89 4.53 5.53
N ARG A 81 -14.87 4.04 6.30
CA ARG A 81 -16.02 3.32 5.73
C ARG A 81 -16.86 4.20 4.81
N ARG A 82 -17.06 5.48 5.15
CA ARG A 82 -17.81 6.43 4.32
C ARG A 82 -17.18 6.59 2.93
N GLU A 83 -15.86 6.70 2.86
CA GLU A 83 -15.15 6.81 1.57
C GLU A 83 -15.16 5.48 0.81
N ILE A 84 -14.76 4.38 1.46
CA ILE A 84 -14.66 3.04 0.85
C ILE A 84 -16.00 2.59 0.25
N PHE A 85 -17.12 2.91 0.91
CA PHE A 85 -18.45 2.49 0.47
C PHE A 85 -19.25 3.61 -0.21
N SER A 86 -18.60 4.70 -0.61
CA SER A 86 -19.22 5.74 -1.44
C SER A 86 -19.59 5.16 -2.82
N PRO A 87 -20.62 5.69 -3.50
CA PRO A 87 -20.99 5.23 -4.84
C PRO A 87 -19.82 5.27 -5.81
N ASP A 88 -19.07 6.38 -5.84
CA ASP A 88 -17.93 6.55 -6.75
C ASP A 88 -16.84 5.50 -6.53
N VAL A 89 -16.51 5.16 -5.27
CA VAL A 89 -15.54 4.10 -4.99
C VAL A 89 -16.08 2.73 -5.43
N LEU A 90 -17.34 2.41 -5.12
CA LEU A 90 -17.91 1.12 -5.48
C LEU A 90 -18.00 0.93 -7.00
N ASP A 91 -18.38 1.97 -7.74
CA ASP A 91 -18.55 1.93 -9.19
C ASP A 91 -17.21 1.85 -9.93
N ASN A 92 -16.15 2.44 -9.37
CA ASN A 92 -14.86 2.58 -10.06
C ASN A 92 -13.75 1.68 -9.51
N CYS A 93 -13.83 1.19 -8.28
CA CYS A 93 -12.69 0.54 -7.59
C CYS A 93 -13.00 -0.88 -7.10
N MET A 94 -14.26 -1.35 -7.22
CA MET A 94 -14.68 -2.64 -6.70
C MET A 94 -14.44 -3.77 -7.71
N HIS A 95 -13.94 -4.89 -7.19
CA HIS A 95 -13.74 -6.13 -7.93
C HIS A 95 -14.34 -7.30 -7.16
N HIS A 96 -15.18 -8.09 -7.82
CA HIS A 96 -15.64 -9.36 -7.25
C HIS A 96 -14.47 -10.36 -7.16
N THR A 97 -14.42 -11.11 -6.05
CA THR A 97 -13.38 -12.11 -5.81
C THR A 97 -13.99 -13.51 -5.80
N ARG A 98 -14.57 -13.93 -4.68
CA ARG A 98 -15.31 -15.20 -4.52
C ARG A 98 -16.78 -14.88 -4.22
N PRO A 99 -17.72 -15.84 -4.37
CA PRO A 99 -19.10 -15.63 -3.93
C PRO A 99 -19.15 -15.09 -2.49
N GLY A 100 -19.90 -14.01 -2.27
CA GLY A 100 -19.99 -13.35 -0.96
C GLY A 100 -18.79 -12.47 -0.57
N SER A 101 -17.88 -12.14 -1.50
CA SER A 101 -16.72 -11.30 -1.20
C SER A 101 -16.33 -10.35 -2.34
N VAL A 102 -15.80 -9.19 -1.97
CA VAL A 102 -15.28 -8.18 -2.90
C VAL A 102 -13.96 -7.63 -2.39
N GLN A 103 -13.14 -7.13 -3.33
CA GLN A 103 -11.97 -6.31 -3.05
C GLN A 103 -12.18 -4.92 -3.63
N ILE A 104 -11.78 -3.88 -2.91
CA ILE A 104 -11.86 -2.48 -3.37
C ILE A 104 -10.45 -1.91 -3.34
N ARG A 105 -9.94 -1.40 -4.47
CA ARG A 105 -8.53 -0.97 -4.62
C ARG A 105 -8.41 0.25 -5.55
N GLY A 106 -7.40 1.09 -5.34
CA GLY A 106 -7.12 2.23 -6.21
C GLY A 106 -8.08 3.42 -6.02
N MET A 107 -8.61 3.59 -4.81
CA MET A 107 -9.56 4.67 -4.48
C MET A 107 -8.87 6.00 -4.13
N ALA A 108 -7.65 5.96 -3.62
CA ALA A 108 -6.87 7.14 -3.26
C ALA A 108 -6.01 7.63 -4.44
N PRO A 109 -5.78 8.94 -4.60
CA PRO A 109 -6.34 10.04 -3.81
C PRO A 109 -7.75 10.47 -4.25
N ARG A 110 -8.17 10.09 -5.46
CA ARG A 110 -9.31 10.71 -6.17
C ARG A 110 -10.64 10.60 -5.42
N TYR A 111 -10.96 9.42 -4.92
CA TYR A 111 -12.27 9.10 -4.33
C TYR A 111 -12.23 9.00 -2.80
N ALA A 112 -11.03 9.05 -2.21
CA ALA A 112 -10.83 8.84 -0.78
C ALA A 112 -9.81 9.84 -0.18
N PRO A 113 -10.10 11.16 -0.20
CA PRO A 113 -9.18 12.19 0.27
C PRO A 113 -8.85 12.09 1.78
N PHE A 114 -9.79 11.69 2.64
CA PHE A 114 -9.53 11.48 4.07
C PHE A 114 -8.55 10.32 4.27
N ILE A 115 -8.80 9.18 3.64
CA ILE A 115 -7.91 8.02 3.67
C ILE A 115 -6.52 8.40 3.16
N HIS A 116 -6.45 9.11 2.04
CA HIS A 116 -5.19 9.55 1.47
C HIS A 116 -4.40 10.45 2.43
N GLN A 117 -5.05 11.44 3.05
CA GLN A 117 -4.43 12.32 4.04
C GLN A 117 -4.00 11.57 5.30
N PHE A 118 -4.80 10.61 5.77
CA PHE A 118 -4.47 9.77 6.93
C PHE A 118 -3.14 9.04 6.71
N TRP A 119 -3.00 8.32 5.59
CA TRP A 119 -1.83 7.47 5.32
C TRP A 119 -0.59 8.25 4.85
N HIS A 120 -0.75 9.51 4.47
CA HIS A 120 0.38 10.43 4.20
C HIS A 120 0.76 11.30 5.40
N SER A 121 -0.01 11.25 6.49
CA SER A 121 0.27 12.12 7.63
C SER A 121 1.61 11.77 8.29
N PRO A 122 2.43 12.78 8.66
CA PRO A 122 3.69 12.55 9.37
C PRO A 122 3.51 11.74 10.66
N GLU A 123 2.40 11.93 11.37
CA GLU A 123 2.07 11.23 12.61
C GLU A 123 1.87 9.73 12.38
N VAL A 124 1.09 9.35 11.35
CA VAL A 124 0.86 7.94 11.00
C VAL A 124 2.15 7.31 10.50
N LEU A 125 2.87 7.98 9.60
CA LEU A 125 4.13 7.44 9.05
C LEU A 125 5.18 7.24 10.12
N LYS A 126 5.25 8.14 11.11
CA LYS A 126 6.12 7.97 12.27
C LYS A 126 5.73 6.72 13.07
N ILE A 127 4.45 6.54 13.39
CA ILE A 127 3.97 5.35 14.12
C ILE A 127 4.33 4.06 13.37
N ILE A 128 4.01 3.98 12.08
CA ILE A 128 4.26 2.79 11.26
C ILE A 128 5.77 2.50 11.16
N SER A 129 6.59 3.54 10.96
CA SER A 129 8.04 3.39 10.88
C SER A 129 8.66 2.94 12.21
N ASP A 130 8.24 3.52 13.33
CA ASP A 130 8.72 3.15 14.66
C ASP A 130 8.38 1.69 14.98
N VAL A 131 7.15 1.26 14.67
CA VAL A 131 6.70 -0.13 14.88
C VAL A 131 7.44 -1.10 13.95
N ALA A 132 7.73 -0.69 12.70
CA ALA A 132 8.47 -1.50 11.74
C ALA A 132 9.96 -1.62 12.05
N GLY A 133 10.53 -0.66 12.80
CA GLY A 133 11.97 -0.55 13.02
C GLY A 133 12.76 -0.03 11.81
N VAL A 134 12.07 0.52 10.80
CA VAL A 134 12.67 1.10 9.59
C VAL A 134 11.76 2.22 9.07
N GLU A 135 12.33 3.27 8.49
CA GLU A 135 11.54 4.36 7.94
C GLU A 135 10.78 3.93 6.67
N LEU A 136 9.45 4.02 6.73
CA LEU A 136 8.53 3.55 5.70
C LEU A 136 7.71 4.70 5.09
N VAL A 137 7.35 4.52 3.82
CA VAL A 137 6.35 5.33 3.11
C VAL A 137 5.34 4.40 2.42
N PRO A 138 4.12 4.87 2.11
CA PRO A 138 3.18 4.06 1.32
C PRO A 138 3.87 3.60 0.03
N ALA A 139 3.65 2.35 -0.35
CA ALA A 139 4.30 1.79 -1.52
C ALA A 139 3.95 2.58 -2.79
N MET A 140 2.64 2.79 -2.98
CA MET A 140 1.99 3.57 -4.02
C MET A 140 0.62 4.02 -3.47
N ASP A 141 0.08 5.13 -3.95
CA ASP A 141 -1.29 5.57 -3.59
C ASP A 141 -2.33 4.50 -3.94
N TYR A 142 -2.07 3.76 -5.03
CA TYR A 142 -2.87 2.63 -5.47
C TYR A 142 -3.06 1.53 -4.42
N GLU A 143 -2.09 1.42 -3.50
CA GLU A 143 -2.03 0.41 -2.45
C GLU A 143 -2.42 0.94 -1.06
N ILE A 144 -2.92 2.18 -1.00
CA ILE A 144 -3.45 2.75 0.24
C ILE A 144 -4.85 2.17 0.50
N SER A 145 -5.02 1.57 1.68
CA SER A 145 -6.30 1.07 2.20
C SER A 145 -7.09 0.19 1.24
N HIS A 146 -6.44 -0.69 0.49
CA HIS A 146 -7.22 -1.67 -0.27
C HIS A 146 -8.08 -2.49 0.69
N ALA A 147 -9.38 -2.57 0.42
CA ALA A 147 -10.34 -3.19 1.32
C ALA A 147 -10.65 -4.61 0.85
N ASN A 148 -10.51 -5.58 1.76
CA ASN A 148 -11.04 -6.91 1.59
C ASN A 148 -12.35 -7.00 2.39
N VAL A 149 -13.46 -7.26 1.69
CA VAL A 149 -14.80 -7.24 2.24
C VAL A 149 -15.44 -8.61 2.07
N GLN A 150 -15.83 -9.21 3.18
CA GLN A 150 -16.76 -10.32 3.21
C GLN A 150 -18.16 -9.78 3.47
N LEU A 151 -19.06 -10.07 2.55
CA LEU A 151 -20.44 -9.60 2.58
C LEU A 151 -21.28 -10.51 3.49
N GLY A 152 -22.15 -9.89 4.27
CA GLY A 152 -23.23 -10.60 4.97
C GLY A 152 -24.36 -11.01 4.03
N ALA A 153 -25.42 -11.58 4.61
CA ALA A 153 -26.60 -12.00 3.87
C ALA A 153 -27.28 -10.85 3.09
N GLY A 154 -27.21 -9.62 3.60
CA GLY A 154 -27.77 -8.43 2.95
C GLY A 154 -26.86 -7.78 1.89
N GLY A 155 -25.71 -8.39 1.56
CA GLY A 155 -24.83 -7.90 0.50
C GLY A 155 -24.23 -6.52 0.78
N LEU A 156 -23.95 -5.75 -0.27
CA LEU A 156 -23.31 -4.43 -0.16
C LEU A 156 -24.17 -3.43 0.62
N GLU A 157 -25.49 -3.40 0.39
CA GLU A 157 -26.38 -2.44 1.06
C GLU A 157 -26.34 -2.57 2.59
N GLU A 158 -26.19 -3.79 3.11
CA GLU A 158 -26.02 -4.00 4.55
C GLU A 158 -24.69 -3.45 5.07
N VAL A 159 -23.60 -3.66 4.32
CA VAL A 159 -22.24 -3.20 4.64
C VAL A 159 -22.12 -1.66 4.66
N ARG A 160 -22.91 -0.97 3.84
CA ARG A 160 -22.95 0.51 3.85
C ARG A 160 -23.55 1.07 5.14
N GLY A 161 -24.44 0.30 5.78
CA GLY A 161 -25.14 0.68 7.01
C GLY A 161 -24.43 0.28 8.32
N THR A 162 -23.24 -0.31 8.24
CA THR A 162 -22.44 -0.78 9.38
C THR A 162 -21.20 0.11 9.60
N PRO A 163 -20.59 0.12 10.81
CA PRO A 163 -20.97 -0.61 12.02
C PRO A 163 -22.24 -0.06 12.67
N LYS A 164 -23.16 -0.95 13.08
CA LYS A 164 -24.37 -0.59 13.84
C LYS A 164 -24.03 -0.53 15.33
N LYS A 165 -24.68 0.37 16.09
CA LYS A 165 -24.48 0.49 17.56
C LYS A 165 -24.90 -0.76 18.35
N THR A 166 -25.83 -1.55 17.81
CA THR A 166 -26.32 -2.81 18.39
C THR A 166 -25.98 -3.96 17.45
N VAL A 167 -25.15 -4.89 17.93
CA VAL A 167 -24.79 -6.11 17.19
C VAL A 167 -25.91 -7.12 17.39
N ARG A 168 -26.49 -7.62 16.30
CA ARG A 168 -27.29 -8.86 16.32
C ARG A 168 -26.35 -10.02 16.04
N GLU A 169 -26.55 -11.16 16.70
CA GLU A 169 -25.86 -12.40 16.34
C GLU A 169 -26.08 -12.66 14.84
N ALA A 170 -24.99 -12.82 14.11
CA ALA A 170 -25.04 -13.02 12.67
C ALA A 170 -25.36 -14.49 12.37
N VAL A 171 -26.22 -14.71 11.38
CA VAL A 171 -26.45 -16.05 10.83
C VAL A 171 -25.14 -16.53 10.22
N THR A 172 -24.67 -17.71 10.65
CA THR A 172 -23.45 -18.35 10.19
C THR A 172 -23.49 -18.58 8.68
N THR A 173 -22.75 -17.79 7.92
CA THR A 173 -22.37 -18.17 6.55
C THR A 173 -21.25 -19.19 6.65
N ASP A 174 -21.45 -20.39 6.12
CA ASP A 174 -20.40 -21.42 6.04
C ASP A 174 -19.21 -20.87 5.24
N GLN A 175 -18.12 -20.55 5.96
CA GLN A 175 -16.83 -20.14 5.40
C GLN A 175 -15.78 -21.24 5.61
N THR A 176 -16.10 -22.52 5.39
CA THR A 176 -15.18 -23.65 5.63
C THR A 176 -13.87 -23.65 4.83
N LYS A 177 -13.68 -22.76 3.86
CA LYS A 177 -12.44 -22.67 3.06
C LYS A 177 -11.58 -21.46 3.47
N PRO A 178 -10.24 -21.59 3.48
CA PRO A 178 -9.33 -20.47 3.72
C PRO A 178 -9.68 -19.29 2.81
N ILE A 179 -9.78 -18.09 3.40
CA ILE A 179 -10.17 -16.87 2.69
C ILE A 179 -9.08 -16.50 1.66
N ILE A 180 -7.82 -16.74 2.03
CA ILE A 180 -6.62 -16.51 1.22
C ILE A 180 -5.72 -17.74 1.34
N GLU A 181 -5.18 -18.24 0.23
CA GLU A 181 -4.22 -19.35 0.24
C GLU A 181 -2.89 -18.91 0.87
N TRP A 182 -2.01 -19.86 1.17
CA TRP A 182 -0.66 -19.54 1.64
C TRP A 182 0.08 -18.71 0.60
N HIS A 183 0.53 -17.52 0.98
CA HIS A 183 1.16 -16.59 0.06
C HIS A 183 2.16 -15.70 0.78
N LYS A 184 2.94 -14.98 -0.02
CA LYS A 184 3.71 -13.81 0.41
C LYS A 184 3.08 -12.58 -0.22
N ASP A 185 3.07 -11.48 0.50
CA ASP A 185 2.60 -10.22 -0.05
C ASP A 185 3.52 -9.74 -1.17
N SER A 186 2.99 -8.81 -1.95
CA SER A 186 3.78 -8.12 -2.97
C SER A 186 4.68 -7.04 -2.39
N HIS A 187 4.42 -6.53 -1.18
CA HIS A 187 5.11 -5.38 -0.60
C HIS A 187 5.87 -5.76 0.68
N PRO A 188 7.04 -5.15 0.96
CA PRO A 188 7.86 -5.44 2.13
C PRO A 188 7.08 -5.47 3.44
N PHE A 189 6.27 -4.43 3.67
CA PHE A 189 5.44 -4.29 4.86
C PHE A 189 3.99 -4.03 4.49
N VAL A 190 3.07 -4.54 5.30
CA VAL A 190 1.65 -4.21 5.23
C VAL A 190 1.12 -3.86 6.62
N CYS A 191 0.24 -2.88 6.68
CA CYS A 191 -0.55 -2.57 7.87
C CYS A 191 -2.00 -2.97 7.61
N VAL A 192 -2.47 -3.99 8.34
CA VAL A 192 -3.84 -4.50 8.24
C VAL A 192 -4.67 -3.92 9.37
N VAL A 193 -5.77 -3.23 9.05
CA VAL A 193 -6.67 -2.62 10.01
C VAL A 193 -8.08 -3.19 9.88
N MET A 194 -8.71 -3.52 11.00
CA MET A 194 -10.10 -3.99 11.02
C MET A 194 -11.07 -2.81 11.09
N LEU A 195 -12.03 -2.73 10.17
CA LEU A 195 -13.11 -1.73 10.19
C LEU A 195 -14.47 -2.30 10.63
N SER A 196 -14.59 -3.62 10.76
CA SER A 196 -15.78 -4.27 11.31
C SER A 196 -15.64 -4.51 12.82
N ASP A 197 -16.79 -4.56 13.49
CA ASP A 197 -16.85 -4.87 14.92
C ASP A 197 -16.57 -6.37 15.17
N ALA A 198 -15.31 -6.69 15.44
CA ALA A 198 -14.82 -8.06 15.61
C ALA A 198 -14.92 -8.62 17.04
N ARG A 199 -15.77 -8.05 17.91
CA ARG A 199 -15.90 -8.48 19.31
C ARG A 199 -16.39 -9.91 19.48
N HIS A 200 -17.22 -10.38 18.55
CA HIS A 200 -17.80 -11.72 18.56
C HIS A 200 -17.20 -12.63 17.47
N MET A 201 -16.19 -12.15 16.75
CA MET A 201 -15.52 -12.90 15.69
C MET A 201 -14.86 -14.15 16.25
N ALA A 202 -15.14 -15.30 15.64
CA ALA A 202 -14.39 -16.52 15.86
C ALA A 202 -13.54 -16.83 14.62
N GLY A 203 -12.26 -17.15 14.84
CA GLY A 203 -11.27 -17.34 13.78
C GLY A 203 -10.65 -16.04 13.30
N GLY A 204 -10.19 -16.02 12.05
CA GLY A 204 -9.60 -14.83 11.41
C GLY A 204 -8.15 -14.55 11.76
N GLU A 205 -7.51 -15.38 12.59
CA GLU A 205 -6.10 -15.27 12.90
C GLU A 205 -5.24 -15.32 11.64
N THR A 206 -4.15 -14.56 11.63
CA THR A 206 -3.14 -14.68 10.60
C THR A 206 -2.18 -15.79 11.01
N GLU A 207 -2.14 -16.86 10.22
CA GLU A 207 -1.23 -17.97 10.43
C GLU A 207 0.04 -17.76 9.61
N LEU A 208 1.19 -17.81 10.29
CA LEU A 208 2.52 -17.52 9.76
C LEU A 208 3.34 -18.81 9.69
N MET A 209 3.97 -19.05 8.55
CA MET A 209 4.89 -20.17 8.37
C MET A 209 6.24 -19.85 9.04
N LYS A 210 6.73 -20.77 9.88
CA LYS A 210 8.03 -20.67 10.53
C LYS A 210 9.13 -21.31 9.68
N GLY A 211 10.38 -20.92 9.92
CA GLY A 211 11.54 -21.51 9.25
C GLY A 211 11.85 -22.95 9.67
N ASP A 212 11.30 -23.41 10.79
CA ASP A 212 11.41 -24.80 11.27
C ASP A 212 10.31 -25.73 10.73
N GLY A 213 9.46 -25.24 9.81
CA GLY A 213 8.36 -26.00 9.21
C GLY A 213 7.06 -25.99 10.04
N GLY A 214 7.05 -25.39 11.23
CA GLY A 214 5.85 -25.16 12.01
C GLY A 214 5.06 -23.91 11.60
N THR A 215 3.97 -23.62 12.31
CA THR A 215 3.21 -22.38 12.13
C THR A 215 3.00 -21.64 13.45
N LEU A 216 2.74 -20.33 13.36
CA LEU A 216 2.38 -19.48 14.49
C LEU A 216 1.15 -18.64 14.13
N LYS A 217 0.16 -18.58 15.02
CA LYS A 217 -1.05 -17.78 14.82
C LYS A 217 -0.96 -16.45 15.56
N VAL A 218 -1.23 -15.38 14.83
CA VAL A 218 -1.36 -14.02 15.36
C VAL A 218 -2.82 -13.65 15.42
N LYS A 219 -3.25 -13.11 16.57
CA LYS A 219 -4.62 -12.69 16.80
C LYS A 219 -5.02 -11.62 15.78
N ALA A 220 -6.22 -11.74 15.23
CA ALA A 220 -6.78 -10.72 14.35
C ALA A 220 -7.07 -9.40 15.09
N PRO A 221 -6.92 -8.24 14.42
CA PRO A 221 -7.24 -6.96 15.04
C PRO A 221 -8.73 -6.79 15.33
N GLN A 222 -9.02 -6.09 16.42
CA GLN A 222 -10.35 -5.55 16.72
C GLN A 222 -10.62 -4.28 15.92
N MET A 223 -11.88 -3.82 15.89
CA MET A 223 -12.25 -2.60 15.15
C MET A 223 -11.35 -1.41 15.52
N GLY A 224 -10.76 -0.77 14.52
CA GLY A 224 -9.83 0.35 14.65
C GLY A 224 -8.41 -0.04 15.07
N CYS A 225 -8.16 -1.31 15.41
CA CYS A 225 -6.81 -1.81 15.66
C CYS A 225 -6.14 -2.28 14.37
N ALA A 226 -4.82 -2.22 14.39
CA ALA A 226 -3.92 -2.57 13.32
C ALA A 226 -3.01 -3.74 13.70
N VAL A 227 -2.54 -4.48 12.71
CA VAL A 227 -1.39 -5.38 12.78
C VAL A 227 -0.41 -4.97 11.69
N LEU A 228 0.87 -4.87 12.03
CA LEU A 228 1.93 -4.68 11.05
C LEU A 228 2.58 -6.05 10.75
N LEU A 229 2.83 -6.36 9.48
CA LEU A 229 3.45 -7.61 9.04
C LEU A 229 4.51 -7.35 7.96
N GLN A 230 5.65 -8.04 8.04
CA GLN A 230 6.67 -8.07 6.98
C GLN A 230 6.27 -9.04 5.86
N GLY A 231 5.14 -8.75 5.21
CA GLY A 231 4.36 -9.69 4.40
C GLY A 231 5.08 -10.28 3.18
N ARG A 232 6.03 -9.55 2.59
CA ARG A 232 6.84 -10.06 1.46
C ARG A 232 7.73 -11.23 1.86
N TYR A 233 8.12 -11.30 3.13
CA TYR A 233 9.16 -12.21 3.61
C TYR A 233 8.58 -13.43 4.33
N ILE A 234 7.39 -13.29 4.89
CA ILE A 234 6.74 -14.32 5.70
C ILE A 234 5.59 -14.92 4.90
N THR A 235 5.66 -16.22 4.62
CA THR A 235 4.54 -16.95 4.01
C THR A 235 3.41 -17.06 5.04
N HIS A 236 2.20 -16.64 4.67
CA HIS A 236 1.08 -16.56 5.60
C HIS A 236 -0.27 -16.83 4.94
N THR A 237 -1.28 -17.05 5.78
CA THR A 237 -2.69 -17.21 5.40
C THR A 237 -3.59 -16.61 6.48
N ALA A 238 -4.85 -16.31 6.14
CA ALA A 238 -5.87 -15.90 7.10
C ALA A 238 -6.83 -17.04 7.35
N ALA A 239 -6.98 -17.43 8.62
CA ALA A 239 -7.97 -18.41 9.04
C ALA A 239 -9.39 -17.92 8.67
N PRO A 240 -10.31 -18.83 8.31
CA PRO A 240 -11.69 -18.44 8.09
C PRO A 240 -12.32 -17.77 9.31
N VAL A 241 -13.31 -16.92 9.06
CA VAL A 241 -14.05 -16.25 10.13
C VAL A 241 -15.50 -16.73 10.17
N THR A 242 -16.05 -16.74 11.36
CA THR A 242 -17.48 -16.96 11.59
C THR A 242 -18.01 -15.96 12.61
N ASN A 243 -19.34 -15.96 12.81
CA ASN A 243 -20.01 -15.14 13.81
C ASN A 243 -19.84 -13.62 13.63
N MET A 244 -19.88 -13.18 12.37
CA MET A 244 -19.75 -11.77 11.99
C MET A 244 -20.80 -11.42 10.93
N PRO A 245 -21.48 -10.26 11.04
CA PRO A 245 -22.45 -9.83 10.02
C PRO A 245 -21.74 -9.41 8.72
N GLU A 246 -20.49 -8.99 8.81
CA GLU A 246 -19.60 -8.64 7.72
C GLU A 246 -18.15 -8.65 8.23
N ARG A 247 -17.17 -8.69 7.33
CA ARG A 247 -15.76 -8.47 7.68
C ARG A 247 -15.12 -7.53 6.67
N VAL A 248 -14.76 -6.34 7.13
CA VAL A 248 -14.07 -5.31 6.37
C VAL A 248 -12.70 -5.10 6.99
N THR A 249 -11.67 -5.46 6.24
CA THR A 249 -10.27 -5.14 6.58
C THR A 249 -9.67 -4.28 5.50
N ILE A 250 -9.00 -3.21 5.89
CA ILE A 250 -8.19 -2.41 4.97
C ILE A 250 -6.72 -2.76 5.15
N VAL A 251 -5.97 -2.66 4.06
CA VAL A 251 -4.55 -2.95 4.06
C VAL A 251 -3.84 -1.83 3.32
N THR A 252 -2.88 -1.20 3.99
CA THR A 252 -1.97 -0.24 3.36
C THR A 252 -0.60 -0.88 3.26
N SER A 253 -0.04 -0.88 2.05
CA SER A 253 1.27 -1.45 1.74
C SER A 253 2.36 -0.39 1.85
N PHE A 254 3.55 -0.78 2.31
CA PHE A 254 4.68 0.11 2.56
C PHE A 254 5.98 -0.41 1.95
N ARG A 255 6.85 0.54 1.59
CA ARG A 255 8.22 0.32 1.13
C ARG A 255 9.21 1.16 1.96
N PRO A 256 10.50 0.80 2.01
CA PRO A 256 11.49 1.65 2.65
C PRO A 256 11.52 3.04 1.99
N LYS A 257 11.61 4.08 2.82
CA LYS A 257 11.78 5.45 2.32
C LYS A 257 13.18 5.67 1.77
N ASN A 258 14.18 5.10 2.43
CA ASN A 258 15.57 5.22 1.99
C ASN A 258 15.78 4.45 0.67
N PRO A 259 16.12 5.13 -0.43
CA PRO A 259 16.27 4.52 -1.75
C PRO A 259 17.43 3.53 -1.81
N THR A 260 18.40 3.59 -0.91
CA THR A 260 19.55 2.65 -0.89
C THR A 260 19.24 1.34 -0.18
N LEU A 261 18.09 1.23 0.50
CA LEU A 261 17.66 -0.02 1.11
C LEU A 261 17.02 -0.95 0.07
N LEU A 262 16.97 -2.24 0.43
CA LEU A 262 16.39 -3.28 -0.41
C LEU A 262 14.87 -3.08 -0.52
N ASP A 263 14.38 -2.84 -1.74
CA ASP A 263 12.95 -2.79 -2.05
C ASP A 263 12.61 -3.97 -2.97
N GLU A 264 12.03 -5.03 -2.37
CA GLU A 264 11.57 -6.23 -3.07
C GLU A 264 10.07 -6.21 -3.37
N THR A 265 9.50 -5.02 -3.49
CA THR A 265 8.13 -4.86 -3.96
C THR A 265 7.95 -5.53 -5.32
N THR A 266 6.79 -6.17 -5.54
CA THR A 266 6.34 -6.73 -6.82
C THR A 266 4.92 -6.28 -7.13
N ASN A 267 4.40 -6.62 -8.31
CA ASN A 267 2.99 -6.44 -8.66
C ASN A 267 2.25 -7.79 -8.79
N ALA A 268 2.92 -8.91 -8.49
CA ALA A 268 2.44 -10.27 -8.78
C ALA A 268 1.01 -10.54 -8.30
N ASN A 269 0.65 -10.16 -7.07
CA ASN A 269 -0.65 -10.45 -6.47
C ASN A 269 -1.61 -9.26 -6.51
N VAL A 270 -1.20 -8.14 -7.11
CA VAL A 270 -1.98 -6.88 -7.17
C VAL A 270 -2.73 -6.75 -8.49
N ARG A 271 -2.08 -7.16 -9.58
CA ARG A 271 -2.50 -6.81 -10.95
C ARG A 271 -3.83 -7.38 -11.39
N ASN A 272 -4.24 -8.52 -10.84
CA ASN A 272 -5.50 -9.17 -11.19
C ASN A 272 -6.74 -8.45 -10.63
N LYS A 273 -6.54 -7.45 -9.74
CA LYS A 273 -7.57 -6.63 -9.11
C LYS A 273 -7.19 -5.15 -9.15
N ALA A 274 -6.72 -4.71 -10.31
CA ALA A 274 -6.23 -3.35 -10.52
C ALA A 274 -6.56 -2.83 -11.92
N HIS A 275 -6.71 -1.51 -12.00
CA HIS A 275 -6.61 -0.72 -13.22
C HIS A 275 -5.15 -0.61 -13.62
N LEU A 276 -4.72 -1.46 -14.55
CA LEU A 276 -3.31 -1.62 -14.90
C LEU A 276 -2.64 -0.31 -15.35
N SER A 277 -3.34 0.55 -16.08
CA SER A 277 -2.79 1.85 -16.51
C SER A 277 -2.36 2.72 -15.34
N GLU A 278 -3.19 2.82 -14.30
CA GLU A 278 -2.90 3.61 -13.11
C GLU A 278 -1.82 2.94 -12.26
N LEU A 279 -1.94 1.62 -12.03
CA LEU A 279 -0.94 0.85 -11.29
C LEU A 279 0.46 0.98 -11.92
N TYR A 280 0.56 0.86 -13.24
CA TYR A 280 1.84 0.91 -13.94
C TYR A 280 2.42 2.32 -14.03
N TYR A 281 1.57 3.34 -14.11
CA TYR A 281 2.02 4.71 -14.01
C TYR A 281 2.69 4.96 -12.65
N GLN A 282 2.00 4.64 -11.54
CA GLN A 282 2.57 4.83 -10.20
C GLN A 282 3.81 3.97 -9.98
N TRP A 283 3.74 2.69 -10.36
CA TRP A 283 4.84 1.72 -10.27
C TRP A 283 6.10 2.20 -10.97
N THR A 284 5.98 2.56 -12.24
CA THR A 284 7.13 2.97 -13.04
C THR A 284 7.70 4.27 -12.53
N THR A 285 6.84 5.24 -12.21
CA THR A 285 7.27 6.57 -11.77
C THR A 285 8.06 6.49 -10.47
N TYR A 286 7.54 5.81 -9.43
CA TYR A 286 8.26 5.77 -8.16
C TYR A 286 9.60 5.02 -8.28
N ARG A 287 9.68 4.00 -9.14
CA ARG A 287 10.93 3.26 -9.35
C ARG A 287 11.96 4.08 -10.11
N LEU A 288 11.53 4.89 -11.08
CA LEU A 288 12.41 5.86 -11.73
C LEU A 288 12.89 6.92 -10.75
N ASP A 289 12.04 7.40 -9.83
CA ASP A 289 12.45 8.34 -8.78
C ASP A 289 13.50 7.73 -7.84
N VAL A 290 13.31 6.48 -7.41
CA VAL A 290 14.30 5.75 -6.60
C VAL A 290 15.62 5.61 -7.36
N LEU A 291 15.59 5.24 -8.64
CA LEU A 291 16.79 5.12 -9.47
C LEU A 291 17.51 6.48 -9.61
N ALA A 292 16.77 7.55 -9.85
CA ALA A 292 17.31 8.90 -9.96
C ALA A 292 18.01 9.32 -8.66
N GLU A 293 17.39 9.04 -7.51
CA GLU A 293 17.96 9.36 -6.21
C GLU A 293 19.19 8.51 -5.89
N ARG A 294 19.19 7.22 -6.23
CA ARG A 294 20.40 6.37 -6.14
C ARG A 294 21.55 6.93 -6.96
N ALA A 295 21.28 7.34 -8.21
CA ALA A 295 22.28 7.96 -9.07
C ALA A 295 22.79 9.29 -8.47
N ARG A 296 21.90 10.10 -7.91
CA ARG A 296 22.26 11.36 -7.24
C ARG A 296 23.19 11.12 -6.05
N ILE A 297 22.85 10.17 -5.17
CA ILE A 297 23.66 9.78 -4.01
C ILE A 297 25.05 9.31 -4.45
N THR A 298 25.13 8.40 -5.41
CA THR A 298 26.41 7.88 -5.91
C THR A 298 27.26 8.99 -6.54
N ALA A 299 26.67 9.84 -7.37
CA ALA A 299 27.37 10.97 -7.98
C ALA A 299 27.88 11.97 -6.93
N GLU A 300 27.09 12.27 -5.91
CA GLU A 300 27.51 13.14 -4.80
C GLU A 300 28.65 12.54 -3.99
N ALA A 301 28.61 11.23 -3.70
CA ALA A 301 29.71 10.53 -3.04
C ALA A 301 31.01 10.58 -3.85
N LEU A 302 30.94 10.39 -5.18
CA LEU A 302 32.10 10.52 -6.06
C LEU A 302 32.65 11.94 -6.10
N ARG A 303 31.79 12.97 -6.12
CA ARG A 303 32.22 14.38 -6.06
C ARG A 303 32.95 14.70 -4.77
N ARG A 304 32.44 14.25 -3.62
CA ARG A 304 33.10 14.45 -2.32
C ARG A 304 34.47 13.78 -2.29
N ARG A 305 34.54 12.51 -2.70
CA ARG A 305 35.80 11.76 -2.77
C ARG A 305 36.81 12.43 -3.71
N TYR A 306 36.34 12.93 -4.87
CA TYR A 306 37.19 13.68 -5.79
C TYR A 306 37.80 14.93 -5.13
N GLU A 307 36.98 15.72 -4.43
CA GLU A 307 37.43 16.94 -3.76
C GLU A 307 38.48 16.64 -2.69
N ASP A 308 38.30 15.56 -1.93
CA ASP A 308 39.28 15.13 -0.92
C ASP A 308 40.57 14.60 -1.55
N ASN A 309 40.46 13.80 -2.61
CA ASN A 309 41.61 13.28 -3.35
C ASN A 309 42.43 14.38 -4.03
N VAL A 310 41.80 15.43 -4.57
CA VAL A 310 42.50 16.59 -5.14
C VAL A 310 43.29 17.32 -4.06
N LYS A 311 42.69 17.62 -2.90
CA LYS A 311 43.40 18.26 -1.78
C LYS A 311 44.62 17.47 -1.31
N GLN A 312 44.56 16.14 -1.40
CA GLN A 312 45.67 15.26 -1.02
C GLN A 312 46.76 15.15 -2.09
N SER A 313 46.40 15.26 -3.38
CA SER A 313 47.33 14.99 -4.49
C SER A 313 47.85 16.23 -5.20
N ASP A 314 47.26 17.41 -4.96
CA ASP A 314 47.67 18.70 -5.51
C ASP A 314 47.99 19.69 -4.36
N PRO A 315 49.25 20.16 -4.22
CA PRO A 315 49.63 21.18 -3.25
C PRO A 315 48.86 22.51 -3.39
N GLU A 316 48.37 22.82 -4.58
CA GLU A 316 47.54 24.01 -4.85
C GLU A 316 46.05 23.74 -4.68
N GLY A 317 45.64 22.47 -4.58
CA GLY A 317 44.26 22.03 -4.38
C GLY A 317 43.30 22.41 -5.53
N LYS A 318 43.80 22.59 -6.75
CA LYS A 318 42.98 23.04 -7.89
C LYS A 318 42.23 21.88 -8.53
N LYS A 319 40.96 22.10 -8.86
CA LYS A 319 40.14 21.12 -9.61
C LYS A 319 40.72 20.94 -11.02
N GLY A 320 40.64 19.71 -11.55
CA GLY A 320 41.02 19.38 -12.93
C GLY A 320 42.15 18.34 -13.05
N LEU A 321 42.86 18.03 -11.96
CA LEU A 321 43.93 17.03 -11.97
C LEU A 321 43.93 16.23 -10.65
N CYS A 322 43.27 15.07 -10.65
CA CYS A 322 43.28 14.15 -9.50
C CYS A 322 44.18 12.96 -9.82
N ARG A 323 45.22 12.73 -9.00
CA ARG A 323 46.17 11.60 -9.19
C ARG A 323 45.90 10.40 -8.29
N ILE A 324 44.92 10.52 -7.40
CA ILE A 324 44.45 9.42 -6.55
C ILE A 324 43.18 8.85 -7.18
N GLU A 325 43.07 7.52 -7.17
CA GLU A 325 41.89 6.83 -7.68
C GLU A 325 40.63 7.31 -6.94
N THR A 326 39.66 7.80 -7.72
CA THR A 326 38.38 8.30 -7.19
C THR A 326 37.25 7.31 -7.46
N VAL A 327 37.29 6.62 -8.60
CA VAL A 327 36.29 5.63 -8.98
C VAL A 327 36.91 4.25 -8.88
N ASP A 328 36.42 3.45 -7.93
CA ASP A 328 36.67 2.00 -7.92
C ASP A 328 35.80 1.38 -9.01
N ILE A 329 36.45 0.86 -10.05
CA ILE A 329 35.78 0.28 -11.23
C ILE A 329 34.92 -0.93 -10.85
N SER A 330 35.38 -1.77 -9.91
CA SER A 330 34.65 -2.98 -9.49
C SER A 330 33.40 -2.60 -8.70
N ALA A 331 33.50 -1.62 -7.80
CA ALA A 331 32.36 -1.10 -7.06
C ALA A 331 31.34 -0.41 -8.00
N MET A 332 31.83 0.36 -8.98
CA MET A 332 30.98 1.03 -9.96
C MET A 332 30.25 0.03 -10.87
N GLN A 333 30.91 -1.05 -11.29
CA GLN A 333 30.29 -2.12 -12.06
C GLN A 333 29.17 -2.79 -11.24
N LYS A 334 29.44 -3.17 -10.00
CA LYS A 334 28.43 -3.76 -9.11
C LYS A 334 27.20 -2.86 -8.94
N TRP A 335 27.42 -1.57 -8.70
CA TRP A 335 26.33 -0.60 -8.60
C TRP A 335 25.50 -0.51 -9.88
N ALA A 336 26.16 -0.53 -11.04
CA ALA A 336 25.50 -0.49 -12.34
C ALA A 336 24.64 -1.74 -12.57
N ASP A 337 25.18 -2.92 -12.27
CA ASP A 337 24.47 -4.20 -12.40
C ASP A 337 23.22 -4.24 -11.51
N GLU A 338 23.31 -3.73 -10.28
CA GLU A 338 22.16 -3.58 -9.37
C GLU A 338 21.06 -2.67 -9.95
N GLN A 339 21.44 -1.56 -10.59
CA GLN A 339 20.48 -0.63 -11.20
C GLN A 339 19.84 -1.22 -12.46
N ILE A 340 20.62 -1.94 -13.28
CA ILE A 340 20.13 -2.66 -14.46
C ILE A 340 19.11 -3.72 -14.02
N ALA A 341 19.43 -4.53 -13.00
CA ALA A 341 18.53 -5.53 -12.47
C ALA A 341 17.22 -4.90 -11.95
N TYR A 342 17.32 -3.75 -11.27
CA TYR A 342 16.15 -3.00 -10.79
C TYR A 342 15.24 -2.54 -11.94
N ILE A 343 15.80 -2.03 -13.05
CA ILE A 343 15.05 -1.62 -14.25
C ILE A 343 14.55 -2.81 -15.06
N GLN A 344 15.20 -3.97 -15.02
CA GLN A 344 14.69 -5.19 -15.65
C GLN A 344 13.49 -5.74 -14.86
N GLN A 345 13.62 -5.81 -13.54
CA GLN A 345 12.50 -6.12 -12.64
C GLN A 345 11.38 -5.07 -12.82
N THR A 346 11.77 -3.80 -13.10
CA THR A 346 10.99 -2.79 -13.86
C THR A 346 9.76 -3.29 -14.61
N MET A 347 10.15 -3.77 -15.78
CA MET A 347 9.35 -4.25 -16.89
C MET A 347 8.79 -5.63 -16.62
N TYR A 348 9.53 -6.48 -15.92
CA TYR A 348 9.09 -7.85 -15.64
C TYR A 348 7.75 -7.86 -14.90
N GLU A 349 7.55 -6.96 -13.94
CA GLU A 349 6.30 -6.84 -13.19
C GLU A 349 5.12 -6.29 -14.01
N MET A 350 5.38 -5.75 -15.20
CA MET A 350 4.39 -5.20 -16.14
C MET A 350 4.11 -6.10 -17.35
N ARG A 351 4.72 -7.30 -17.42
CA ARG A 351 4.46 -8.33 -18.47
C ARG A 351 2.97 -8.69 -18.55
N PRO A 352 2.40 -9.23 -19.64
CA PRO A 352 0.99 -9.62 -19.67
C PRO A 352 0.52 -10.52 -18.51
N LEU A 353 -0.75 -10.44 -18.12
CA LEU A 353 -1.32 -11.32 -17.09
C LEU A 353 -1.27 -12.79 -17.57
N GLY A 354 -0.87 -13.71 -16.68
CA GLY A 354 -0.81 -15.16 -16.98
C GLY A 354 0.53 -15.65 -17.55
N GLN A 355 1.56 -14.80 -17.60
CA GLN A 355 2.94 -15.16 -17.93
C GLN A 355 3.87 -15.20 -16.71
#